data_AF-A0A5X8Y1F0-F1
#
_entry.id   AF-A0A5X8Y1F0-F1
#
_cell.length_a   1.000
_cell.length_b   1.000
_cell.length_c   1.000
_cell.angle_alpha   90.00
_cell.angle_beta   90.00
_cell.angle_gamma   90.00
#
_symmetry.space_group_name_H-M   'P 1'
#
loop_
_entity.id
_entity.type
_entity.pdbx_description
1 polymer ?
#
loop_
_entity_poly.entity_id
_entity_poly.type
_entity_poly.pdbx_seq_one_letter_code
_entity_poly.pdbx_strand_id
1 'polypeptide(L)'
;MLMSKSAYAKHRGVSRQTVYKWIEGGELVMNGSKIDVEATEQRQGSIEANQDSGDPWPERTLEMTWGEFWQAVKAKDRKYRKPVTESEIKQYVFNAAREMGWDVEFLEDGGIFLDDGDAGHYFQQYDFAQNAELAIGLLRRELCYVAEKNRDDPDNWSEEGMIALAEWI
;
A
#
# COMPACT_ATOMS: atom_id res chain seq x y z
N MET A 1 17.63 -24.44 4.33
CA MET A 1 17.71 -23.28 5.26
C MET A 1 16.30 -22.80 5.61
N LEU A 2 15.98 -22.57 6.91
CA LEU A 2 14.63 -22.16 7.33
C LEU A 2 14.57 -20.67 7.69
N MET A 3 13.69 -19.91 7.02
CA MET A 3 13.52 -18.47 7.25
C MET A 3 12.11 -18.10 7.72
N SER A 4 11.99 -17.02 8.48
CA SER A 4 10.67 -16.40 8.70
C SER A 4 10.20 -15.71 7.41
N LYS A 5 8.90 -15.44 7.29
CA LYS A 5 8.31 -14.73 6.13
C LYS A 5 8.96 -13.36 5.91
N SER A 6 9.23 -12.64 6.99
CA SER A 6 9.92 -11.35 6.97
C SER A 6 11.40 -11.45 6.56
N ALA A 7 12.12 -12.47 7.03
CA ALA A 7 13.50 -12.71 6.64
C ALA A 7 13.59 -13.13 5.17
N TYR A 8 12.65 -13.94 4.70
CA TYR A 8 12.56 -14.38 3.31
C TYR A 8 12.21 -13.22 2.36
N ALA A 9 11.27 -12.36 2.75
CA ALA A 9 10.94 -11.13 2.03
C ALA A 9 12.19 -10.27 1.81
N LYS A 10 12.98 -10.05 2.88
CA LYS A 10 14.23 -9.29 2.82
C LYS A 10 15.31 -9.99 1.98
N HIS A 11 15.39 -11.32 2.04
CA HIS A 11 16.33 -12.11 1.25
C HIS A 11 16.05 -12.04 -0.26
N ARG A 12 14.77 -12.03 -0.65
CA ARG A 12 14.32 -11.92 -2.04
C ARG A 12 14.14 -10.48 -2.55
N GLY A 13 14.30 -9.48 -1.67
CA GLY A 13 14.09 -8.07 -2.02
C GLY A 13 12.64 -7.72 -2.34
N VAL A 14 11.68 -8.47 -1.78
CA VAL A 14 10.23 -8.28 -2.02
C VAL A 14 9.50 -7.89 -0.73
N SER A 15 8.28 -7.37 -0.85
CA SER A 15 7.45 -7.05 0.32
C SER A 15 6.96 -8.32 1.04
N ARG A 16 6.57 -8.19 2.31
CA ARG A 16 6.02 -9.31 3.10
C ARG A 16 4.70 -9.81 2.51
N GLN A 17 3.88 -8.92 1.95
CA GLN A 17 2.61 -9.27 1.29
C GLN A 17 2.85 -10.15 0.07
N THR A 18 3.89 -9.89 -0.72
CA THR A 18 4.29 -10.76 -1.84
C THR A 18 4.63 -12.18 -1.35
N VAL A 19 5.31 -12.30 -0.21
CA VAL A 19 5.61 -13.60 0.40
C VAL A 19 4.35 -14.32 0.87
N TYR A 20 3.36 -13.61 1.43
CA TYR A 20 2.07 -14.20 1.79
C TYR A 20 1.31 -14.71 0.56
N LYS A 21 1.26 -13.92 -0.52
CA LYS A 21 0.66 -14.32 -1.79
C LYS A 21 1.35 -15.55 -2.40
N TRP A 22 2.67 -15.64 -2.32
CA TRP A 22 3.39 -16.83 -2.78
C TRP A 22 3.16 -18.07 -1.90
N ILE A 23 2.87 -17.89 -0.61
CA ILE A 23 2.43 -18.99 0.27
C ILE A 23 1.03 -19.46 -0.14
N GLU A 24 0.09 -18.53 -0.36
CA GLU A 24 -1.28 -18.84 -0.80
C GLU A 24 -1.32 -19.47 -2.20
N GLY A 25 -0.49 -18.98 -3.11
CA GLY A 25 -0.27 -19.55 -4.44
C GLY A 25 0.47 -20.90 -4.42
N GLY A 26 0.92 -21.35 -3.24
CA GLY A 26 1.62 -22.61 -3.08
C GLY A 26 3.01 -22.64 -3.72
N GLU A 27 3.58 -21.48 -4.03
CA GLU A 27 4.90 -21.31 -4.63
C GLU A 27 6.03 -21.49 -3.61
N LEU A 28 5.76 -21.18 -2.33
CA LEU A 28 6.72 -21.36 -1.23
C LEU A 28 6.48 -22.66 -0.46
N VAL A 29 7.55 -23.38 -0.17
CA VAL A 29 7.49 -24.60 0.65
C VAL A 29 7.61 -24.20 2.12
N MET A 30 6.57 -24.53 2.89
CA MET A 30 6.51 -24.26 4.32
C MET A 30 6.97 -25.48 5.13
N ASN A 31 7.85 -25.26 6.10
CA ASN A 31 8.18 -26.22 7.15
C ASN A 31 7.70 -25.66 8.50
N GLY A 32 6.50 -26.09 8.90
CA GLY A 32 5.77 -25.51 10.03
C GLY A 32 5.44 -24.04 9.78
N SER A 33 5.95 -23.15 10.63
CA SER A 33 5.71 -21.70 10.54
C SER A 33 6.75 -20.93 9.71
N LYS A 34 7.81 -21.61 9.25
CA LYS A 34 8.96 -21.04 8.52
C LYS A 34 8.99 -21.54 7.07
N ILE A 35 9.58 -20.74 6.20
CA ILE A 35 9.79 -21.07 4.78
C ILE A 35 11.06 -21.91 4.68
N ASP A 36 10.97 -23.05 4.01
CA ASP A 36 12.11 -23.85 3.62
C ASP A 36 12.67 -23.34 2.30
N VAL A 37 13.74 -22.56 2.39
CA VAL A 37 14.35 -21.86 1.27
C VAL A 37 14.92 -22.84 0.25
N GLU A 38 15.55 -23.93 0.71
CA GLU A 38 16.17 -24.90 -0.19
C GLU A 38 15.12 -25.71 -0.95
N ALA A 39 14.05 -26.13 -0.27
CA ALA A 39 12.95 -26.84 -0.93
C ALA A 39 12.16 -25.91 -1.89
N THR A 40 12.05 -24.63 -1.55
CA THR A 40 11.42 -23.61 -2.40
C THR A 40 12.25 -23.35 -3.66
N GLU A 41 13.57 -23.17 -3.52
CA GLU A 41 14.47 -22.91 -4.65
C GLU A 41 14.60 -24.12 -5.58
N GLN A 42 14.63 -25.35 -5.05
CA GLN A 42 14.58 -26.57 -5.85
C GLN A 42 13.28 -26.69 -6.66
N ARG A 43 12.16 -26.22 -6.10
CA ARG A 43 10.86 -26.21 -6.78
C ARG A 43 10.80 -25.08 -7.82
N GLN A 44 11.34 -23.89 -7.51
CA GLN A 44 11.39 -22.75 -8.42
C GLN A 44 12.31 -23.00 -9.63
N GLY A 45 13.43 -23.73 -9.45
CA GLY A 45 14.28 -24.17 -10.57
C GLY A 45 13.58 -25.06 -11.60
N SER A 46 12.36 -25.55 -11.30
CA SER A 46 11.49 -26.26 -12.24
C SER A 46 10.36 -25.41 -12.85
N ILE A 47 10.14 -24.18 -12.35
CA ILE A 47 9.01 -23.29 -12.69
C ILE A 47 9.47 -22.05 -13.50
N GLU A 48 10.78 -21.77 -13.60
CA GLU A 48 11.37 -20.58 -14.24
C GLU A 48 11.10 -20.34 -15.74
N ALA A 49 10.17 -21.05 -16.38
CA ALA A 49 9.82 -20.81 -17.77
C ALA A 49 8.66 -19.83 -17.99
N ASN A 50 7.93 -19.35 -16.95
CA ASN A 50 6.72 -18.57 -17.21
C ASN A 50 6.20 -17.73 -16.03
N GLN A 51 6.94 -16.70 -15.61
CA GLN A 51 6.31 -15.59 -14.86
C GLN A 51 6.82 -14.24 -15.35
N ASP A 52 5.91 -13.55 -16.03
CA ASP A 52 5.98 -12.15 -16.42
C ASP A 52 6.15 -11.30 -15.14
N SER A 53 7.36 -10.76 -14.94
CA SER A 53 7.70 -9.90 -13.81
C SER A 53 7.17 -8.48 -14.05
N GLY A 54 5.85 -8.33 -14.16
CA GLY A 54 5.20 -7.03 -14.25
C GLY A 54 5.38 -6.26 -12.94
N ASP A 55 5.62 -4.94 -13.04
CA ASP A 55 5.56 -4.03 -11.91
C ASP A 55 4.21 -4.24 -11.17
N PRO A 56 4.21 -4.51 -9.84
CA PRO A 56 2.97 -4.68 -9.08
C PRO A 56 2.05 -3.44 -9.12
N TRP A 57 2.60 -2.28 -9.47
CA TRP A 57 1.92 -0.99 -9.47
C TRP A 57 2.20 -0.24 -10.78
N PRO A 58 1.72 -0.72 -11.94
CA PRO A 58 2.05 -0.15 -13.24
C PRO A 58 1.60 1.32 -13.40
N GLU A 59 0.69 1.79 -12.54
CA GLU A 59 0.24 3.18 -12.47
C GLU A 59 1.24 4.13 -11.79
N ARG A 60 2.22 3.62 -11.04
CA ARG A 60 3.23 4.43 -10.34
C ARG A 60 4.35 4.81 -11.29
N THR A 61 4.08 5.74 -12.20
CA THR A 61 5.03 6.15 -13.24
C THR A 61 5.79 7.44 -12.92
N LEU A 62 5.46 8.10 -11.81
CA LEU A 62 6.06 9.38 -11.43
C LEU A 62 7.27 9.13 -10.54
N GLU A 63 8.47 9.23 -11.11
CA GLU A 63 9.73 9.15 -10.36
C GLU A 63 9.98 10.47 -9.60
N MET A 64 9.92 10.44 -8.28
CA MET A 64 10.32 11.57 -7.43
C MET A 64 10.63 11.11 -6.01
N THR A 65 11.32 11.96 -5.27
CA THR A 65 11.60 11.70 -3.86
C THR A 65 10.34 11.84 -3.01
N TRP A 66 10.33 11.23 -1.82
CA TRP A 66 9.22 11.41 -0.85
C TRP A 66 8.97 12.89 -0.52
N GLY A 67 10.04 13.69 -0.41
CA GLY A 67 9.95 15.12 -0.16
C GLY A 67 9.29 15.89 -1.30
N GLU A 68 9.63 15.57 -2.55
CA GLU A 68 9.02 16.15 -3.76
C GLU A 68 7.55 15.72 -3.89
N PHE A 69 7.24 14.45 -3.66
CA PHE A 69 5.87 13.95 -3.68
C PHE A 69 4.99 14.69 -2.66
N TRP A 70 5.48 14.90 -1.44
CA TRP A 70 4.75 15.69 -0.44
C TRP A 70 4.53 17.15 -0.87
N GLN A 71 5.50 17.78 -1.53
CA GLN A 71 5.27 19.13 -2.09
C GLN A 71 4.22 19.10 -3.22
N ALA A 72 4.23 18.06 -4.06
CA ALA A 72 3.30 17.91 -5.16
C ALA A 72 1.85 17.70 -4.66
N VAL A 73 1.67 16.88 -3.62
CA VAL A 73 0.39 16.70 -2.91
C VAL A 73 -0.11 18.05 -2.38
N LYS A 74 0.73 18.79 -1.65
CA LYS A 74 0.33 20.13 -1.14
C LYS A 74 0.01 21.12 -2.24
N ALA A 75 0.73 21.06 -3.36
CA ALA A 75 0.45 21.90 -4.52
C ALA A 75 -0.91 21.59 -5.16
N LYS A 76 -1.52 20.43 -4.86
CA LYS A 76 -2.86 20.04 -5.28
C LYS A 76 -3.95 20.36 -4.25
N ASP A 77 -3.59 20.79 -3.04
CA ASP A 77 -4.56 21.16 -2.01
C ASP A 77 -5.52 22.23 -2.52
N ARG A 78 -6.81 22.02 -2.23
CA ARG A 78 -7.91 22.93 -2.57
C ARG A 78 -8.00 23.22 -4.06
N LYS A 79 -7.60 22.26 -4.90
CA LYS A 79 -7.79 22.31 -6.37
C LYS A 79 -8.87 21.36 -6.88
N TYR A 80 -9.28 20.39 -6.07
CA TYR A 80 -10.25 19.36 -6.44
C TYR A 80 -11.48 19.46 -5.55
N ARG A 81 -12.67 19.23 -6.14
CA ARG A 81 -13.91 19.15 -5.37
C ARG A 81 -13.87 17.95 -4.43
N LYS A 82 -14.60 18.07 -3.32
CA LYS A 82 -14.90 16.93 -2.46
C LYS A 82 -15.66 15.83 -3.25
N PRO A 83 -15.31 14.55 -3.09
CA PRO A 83 -16.11 13.44 -3.61
C PRO A 83 -17.46 13.40 -2.89
N VAL A 84 -18.54 13.19 -3.63
CA VAL A 84 -19.92 13.30 -3.10
C VAL A 84 -20.67 11.98 -3.12
N THR A 85 -20.31 11.07 -4.02
CA THR A 85 -20.93 9.74 -4.07
C THR A 85 -20.10 8.76 -3.25
N GLU A 86 -20.75 7.74 -2.71
CA GLU A 86 -20.08 6.68 -1.95
C GLU A 86 -18.97 6.02 -2.77
N SER A 87 -19.21 5.76 -4.07
CA SER A 87 -18.22 5.17 -4.97
C SER A 87 -17.02 6.08 -5.19
N GLU A 88 -17.22 7.40 -5.34
CA GLU A 88 -16.13 8.36 -5.43
C GLU A 88 -15.31 8.37 -4.13
N ILE A 89 -15.99 8.42 -2.98
CA ILE A 89 -15.33 8.42 -1.66
C ILE A 89 -14.50 7.15 -1.49
N LYS A 90 -15.06 5.97 -1.79
CA LYS A 90 -14.37 4.68 -1.74
C LYS A 90 -13.11 4.70 -2.62
N GLN A 91 -13.22 5.20 -3.85
CA GLN A 91 -12.08 5.28 -4.76
C GLN A 91 -10.97 6.19 -4.21
N TYR A 92 -11.32 7.33 -3.61
CA TYR A 92 -10.34 8.23 -3.00
C TYR A 92 -9.62 7.58 -1.82
N VAL A 93 -10.37 6.96 -0.90
CA VAL A 93 -9.77 6.25 0.24
C VAL A 93 -8.86 5.11 -0.24
N PHE A 94 -9.32 4.34 -1.23
CA PHE A 94 -8.53 3.25 -1.82
C PHE A 94 -7.25 3.75 -2.46
N ASN A 95 -7.31 4.80 -3.29
CA ASN A 95 -6.12 5.36 -3.94
C ASN A 95 -5.13 5.92 -2.93
N ALA A 96 -5.61 6.61 -1.89
CA ALA A 96 -4.74 7.14 -0.83
C ALA A 96 -4.05 6.02 -0.04
N ALA A 97 -4.80 4.98 0.36
CA ALA A 97 -4.25 3.85 1.12
C ALA A 97 -3.24 3.07 0.28
N ARG A 98 -3.61 2.76 -0.97
CA ARG A 98 -2.74 2.09 -1.95
C ARG A 98 -1.45 2.86 -2.20
N GLU A 99 -1.49 4.19 -2.29
CA GLU A 99 -0.30 5.02 -2.47
C GLU A 99 0.67 4.88 -1.29
N MET A 100 0.12 4.84 -0.08
CA MET A 100 0.89 4.63 1.15
C MET A 100 1.29 3.16 1.38
N GLY A 101 0.81 2.23 0.54
CA GLY A 101 1.04 0.79 0.71
C GLY A 101 0.23 0.16 1.84
N TRP A 102 -0.86 0.81 2.26
CA TRP A 102 -1.76 0.35 3.33
C TRP A 102 -2.94 -0.42 2.74
N ASP A 103 -3.39 -1.45 3.45
CA ASP A 103 -4.61 -2.18 3.10
C ASP A 103 -5.85 -1.42 3.59
N VAL A 104 -6.96 -1.54 2.86
CA VAL A 104 -8.23 -0.89 3.21
C VAL A 104 -9.40 -1.88 3.10
N GLU A 105 -10.31 -1.83 4.08
CA GLU A 105 -11.59 -2.53 4.05
C GLU A 105 -12.74 -1.55 4.34
N PHE A 106 -13.81 -1.64 3.54
CA PHE A 106 -15.04 -0.87 3.74
C PHE A 106 -16.07 -1.76 4.42
N LEU A 107 -16.48 -1.39 5.63
CA LEU A 107 -17.37 -2.18 6.48
C LEU A 107 -18.84 -1.94 6.12
N GLU A 108 -19.71 -2.91 6.43
CA GLU A 108 -21.14 -2.87 6.08
C GLU A 108 -21.91 -1.71 6.72
N ASP A 109 -21.43 -1.20 7.86
CA ASP A 109 -22.02 -0.10 8.62
C ASP A 109 -21.52 1.30 8.21
N GLY A 110 -20.75 1.39 7.11
CA GLY A 110 -20.10 2.63 6.70
C GLY A 110 -18.81 2.93 7.48
N GLY A 111 -18.27 1.94 8.20
CA GLY A 111 -16.93 2.01 8.76
C GLY A 111 -15.84 1.83 7.69
N ILE A 112 -14.64 2.34 8.01
CA ILE A 112 -13.43 2.14 7.22
C ILE A 112 -12.35 1.58 8.13
N PHE A 113 -11.71 0.49 7.69
CA PHE A 113 -10.54 -0.08 8.32
C PHE A 113 -9.30 0.15 7.44
N LEU A 114 -8.21 0.60 8.05
CA LEU A 114 -6.90 0.73 7.42
C LEU A 114 -5.86 -0.11 8.19
N ASP A 115 -4.97 -0.78 7.47
CA ASP A 115 -3.86 -1.55 8.06
C ASP A 115 -2.53 -1.13 7.40
N ASP A 116 -1.59 -0.67 8.21
CA ASP A 116 -0.24 -0.30 7.77
C ASP A 116 0.76 -1.48 7.81
N GLY A 117 0.30 -2.66 8.24
CA GLY A 117 1.07 -3.89 8.43
C GLY A 117 1.62 -4.08 9.84
N ASP A 118 1.59 -3.05 10.69
CA ASP A 118 1.98 -3.06 12.09
C ASP A 118 0.79 -2.75 13.04
N ALA A 119 -0.19 -1.96 12.59
CA ALA A 119 -1.36 -1.53 13.32
C ALA A 119 -2.61 -1.36 12.44
N GLY A 120 -3.75 -1.74 13.01
CA GLY A 120 -5.07 -1.52 12.43
C GLY A 120 -5.76 -0.26 12.96
N HIS A 121 -6.41 0.49 12.07
CA HIS A 121 -7.09 1.75 12.36
C HIS A 121 -8.56 1.71 11.92
N TYR A 122 -9.47 1.94 12.86
CA TYR A 122 -10.92 1.89 12.60
C TYR A 122 -11.56 3.29 12.65
N PHE A 123 -12.32 3.62 11.61
CA PHE A 123 -13.09 4.85 11.46
C PHE A 123 -14.57 4.51 11.30
N GLN A 124 -15.32 4.53 12.40
CA GLN A 124 -16.71 4.07 12.46
C GLN A 124 -17.63 4.96 13.32
N GLN A 125 -17.12 6.08 13.83
CA GLN A 125 -17.86 6.93 14.79
C GLN A 125 -18.77 7.95 14.10
N TYR A 126 -18.60 8.15 12.79
CA TYR A 126 -19.27 9.20 12.04
C TYR A 126 -19.95 8.65 10.79
N ASP A 127 -20.59 9.53 10.01
CA ASP A 127 -21.07 9.16 8.68
C ASP A 127 -19.91 8.75 7.75
N PHE A 128 -20.23 8.02 6.69
CA PHE A 128 -19.22 7.44 5.78
C PHE A 128 -18.26 8.50 5.21
N ALA A 129 -18.77 9.69 4.87
CA ALA A 129 -17.94 10.76 4.31
C ALA A 129 -16.98 11.34 5.35
N GLN A 130 -17.44 11.52 6.59
CA GLN A 130 -16.59 11.97 7.70
C GLN A 130 -15.56 10.91 8.10
N ASN A 131 -15.93 9.62 8.13
CA ASN A 131 -14.97 8.53 8.36
C ASN A 131 -13.89 8.52 7.27
N ALA A 132 -14.26 8.74 6.01
CA ALA A 132 -13.32 8.82 4.89
C ALA A 132 -12.37 10.02 4.99
N GLU A 133 -12.87 11.19 5.39
CA GLU A 133 -12.02 12.36 5.66
C GLU A 133 -10.98 12.09 6.74
N LEU A 134 -11.39 11.43 7.82
CA LEU A 134 -10.48 11.07 8.92
C LEU A 134 -9.44 10.03 8.48
N ALA A 135 -9.85 9.03 7.69
CA ALA A 135 -8.97 8.01 7.13
C ALA A 135 -7.92 8.61 6.19
N ILE A 136 -8.33 9.42 5.21
CA ILE A 136 -7.41 10.13 4.31
C ILE A 136 -6.53 11.10 5.10
N GLY A 137 -7.09 11.78 6.11
CA GLY A 137 -6.32 12.65 7.00
C GLY A 137 -5.26 11.93 7.82
N LEU A 138 -5.48 10.66 8.19
CA LEU A 138 -4.43 9.82 8.81
C LEU A 138 -3.32 9.53 7.80
N LEU A 139 -3.67 9.00 6.62
CA LEU A 139 -2.72 8.66 5.55
C LEU A 139 -1.86 9.87 5.14
N ARG A 140 -2.48 11.04 5.01
CA ARG A 140 -1.79 12.29 4.70
C ARG A 140 -0.82 12.73 5.81
N ARG A 141 -1.18 12.53 7.07
CA ARG A 141 -0.27 12.82 8.20
C ARG A 141 0.92 11.87 8.21
N GLU A 142 0.69 10.60 7.90
CA GLU A 142 1.77 9.62 7.76
C GLU A 142 2.69 10.00 6.60
N LEU A 143 2.14 10.36 5.43
CA LEU A 143 2.95 10.86 4.32
C LEU A 143 3.84 12.03 4.74
N CYS A 144 3.27 13.03 5.44
CA CYS A 144 4.04 14.18 5.92
C CYS A 144 5.20 13.74 6.84
N TYR A 145 4.94 12.82 7.77
CA TYR A 145 5.94 12.28 8.68
C TYR A 145 7.06 11.52 7.94
N VAL A 146 6.70 10.59 7.07
CA VAL A 146 7.65 9.76 6.32
C VAL A 146 8.46 10.61 5.34
N ALA A 147 7.83 11.59 4.67
CA ALA A 147 8.51 12.50 3.77
C ALA A 147 9.48 13.46 4.47
N GLU A 148 9.29 13.75 5.77
CA GLU A 148 10.28 14.48 6.55
C GLU A 148 11.50 13.60 6.89
N LYS A 149 11.27 12.31 7.17
CA LYS A 149 12.32 11.36 7.56
C LYS A 149 13.16 10.84 6.39
N ASN A 150 12.51 10.59 5.26
CA ASN A 150 13.09 9.97 4.07
C ASN A 150 13.07 10.94 2.88
N ARG A 151 13.27 12.24 3.16
CA ARG A 151 13.00 13.34 2.21
C ARG A 151 13.60 13.13 0.82
N ASP A 152 14.84 12.65 0.76
CA ASP A 152 15.62 12.53 -0.47
C ASP A 152 15.57 11.09 -1.04
N ASP A 153 14.85 10.17 -0.40
CA ASP A 153 14.74 8.79 -0.85
C ASP A 153 13.82 8.76 -2.10
N PRO A 154 14.27 8.16 -3.22
CA PRO A 154 13.47 8.06 -4.43
C PRO A 154 12.41 6.97 -4.29
N ASP A 155 11.24 7.20 -4.89
CA ASP A 155 10.19 6.20 -5.07
C ASP A 155 9.38 6.51 -6.34
N ASN A 156 8.48 5.58 -6.68
CA ASN A 156 7.56 5.70 -7.78
C ASN A 156 6.15 5.97 -7.25
N TRP A 157 5.49 6.99 -7.81
CA TRP A 157 4.20 7.49 -7.34
C TRP A 157 3.16 7.52 -8.45
N SER A 158 1.88 7.50 -8.07
CA SER A 158 0.75 7.66 -8.99
C SER A 158 0.14 9.06 -8.93
N GLU A 159 -0.41 9.53 -10.05
CA GLU A 159 -1.15 10.79 -10.10
C GLU A 159 -2.44 10.69 -9.26
N GLU A 160 -3.10 9.53 -9.31
CA GLU A 160 -4.33 9.23 -8.58
C GLU A 160 -4.13 9.25 -7.07
N GLY A 161 -3.06 8.63 -6.57
CA GLY A 161 -2.68 8.65 -5.16
C GLY A 161 -2.34 10.05 -4.68
N MET A 162 -1.61 10.82 -5.50
CA MET A 162 -1.30 12.22 -5.21
C MET A 162 -2.56 13.09 -5.07
N ILE A 163 -3.53 12.93 -5.98
CA ILE A 163 -4.81 13.62 -5.94
C ILE A 163 -5.64 13.16 -4.73
N ALA A 164 -5.60 11.87 -4.43
CA ALA A 164 -6.37 11.29 -3.33
C ALA A 164 -5.90 11.78 -1.94
N LEU A 165 -4.61 12.08 -1.81
CA LEU A 165 -4.00 12.61 -0.57
C LEU A 165 -4.09 14.14 -0.45
N ALA A 166 -4.56 14.85 -1.47
CA ALA A 166 -4.71 16.30 -1.46
C ALA A 166 -5.99 16.75 -0.71
N GLU A 167 -5.94 17.92 -0.07
CA GLU A 167 -7.13 18.50 0.56
C GLU A 167 -8.14 18.97 -0.48
N TRP A 168 -9.44 18.75 -0.22
CA TRP A 168 -10.53 19.16 -1.10
C TRP A 168 -10.95 20.63 -0.89
N ILE A 169 -11.65 21.19 -1.89
CA ILE A 169 -12.31 22.52 -1.83
C ILE A 169 -13.60 22.46 -1.02
#